data_AF-A0A4Q3TL91-F1
#
_entry.id   AF-A0A4Q3TL91-F1
#
_cell.length_a   1.000
_cell.length_b   1.000
_cell.length_c   1.000
_cell.angle_alpha   90.00
_cell.angle_beta   90.00
_cell.angle_gamma   90.00
#
_symmetry.space_group_name_H-M   'P 1'
#
loop_
_entity.id
_entity.type
_entity.pdbx_description
1 polymer ?
#
loop_
_entity_poly.entity_id
_entity_poly.type
_entity_poly.pdbx_seq_one_letter_code
_entity_poly.pdbx_strand_id
1 'polypeptide(L)'
;LALRRFGAKVWLARIAITWGIVAACFALVQGETSFVVLRFLLGVTEAGLFPGVIMYLAAWFPNKVRVRLFAIFYLAQPFSQMIGGPLSGWLISLGEDLGGIQGWQLMFLVQGLLAVAAGVAAYFLLTNGPEEATFLNDEEKRALAEITSLEDAVKTETGPQGVLAALRHGKVWYFTVIYFCLQVAVYGVTFYLPQQVSQLKASGVSLDRRRRVLTDTGSPFTSSSTS
;
A
#
# COMPACT_ATOMS: atom_id res chain seq x y z
N LEU A 1 -18.62 14.67 -2.71
CA LEU A 1 -19.09 15.70 -3.68
C LEU A 1 -18.32 15.63 -5.01
N ALA A 2 -16.99 15.82 -5.04
CA ALA A 2 -16.21 15.68 -6.29
C ALA A 2 -16.34 14.29 -6.96
N LEU A 3 -16.29 13.23 -6.15
CA LEU A 3 -16.45 11.84 -6.59
C LEU A 3 -17.78 11.55 -7.32
N ARG A 4 -18.90 12.15 -6.89
CA ARG A 4 -20.21 11.98 -7.56
C ARG A 4 -20.31 12.71 -8.90
N ARG A 5 -19.42 13.68 -9.18
CA ARG A 5 -19.48 14.55 -10.36
C ARG A 5 -18.56 14.11 -11.50
N PHE A 6 -17.42 13.49 -11.17
CA PHE A 6 -16.40 13.12 -12.16
C PHE A 6 -16.35 11.63 -12.52
N GLY A 7 -17.15 10.79 -11.85
CA GLY A 7 -17.11 9.34 -12.01
C GLY A 7 -15.94 8.71 -11.25
N ALA A 8 -16.18 7.55 -10.65
CA ALA A 8 -15.19 6.87 -9.81
C ALA A 8 -13.96 6.43 -10.62
N LYS A 9 -14.13 6.07 -11.89
CA LYS A 9 -13.06 5.72 -12.83
C LYS A 9 -12.02 6.83 -12.98
N VAL A 10 -12.48 8.02 -13.38
CA VAL A 10 -11.59 9.18 -13.64
C VAL A 10 -10.88 9.58 -12.37
N TRP A 11 -11.58 9.50 -11.24
CA TRP A 11 -10.99 9.82 -9.94
C TRP A 11 -9.88 8.85 -9.53
N LEU A 12 -10.11 7.54 -9.66
CA LEU A 12 -9.10 6.52 -9.33
C LEU A 12 -7.89 6.60 -10.28
N ALA A 13 -8.14 6.77 -11.58
CA ALA A 13 -7.07 6.96 -12.56
C ALA A 13 -6.25 8.23 -12.27
N ARG A 14 -6.91 9.36 -11.97
CA ARG A 14 -6.23 10.61 -11.61
C ARG A 14 -5.35 10.43 -10.39
N ILE A 15 -5.85 9.77 -9.33
CA ILE A 15 -5.06 9.51 -8.12
C ILE A 15 -3.81 8.70 -8.49
N ALA A 16 -3.95 7.58 -9.19
CA ALA A 16 -2.82 6.74 -9.59
C ALA A 16 -1.78 7.51 -10.43
N ILE A 17 -2.23 8.33 -11.38
CA ILE A 17 -1.34 9.17 -12.21
C ILE A 17 -0.63 10.21 -11.35
N THR A 18 -1.36 11.00 -10.55
CA THR A 18 -0.75 12.04 -9.72
C THR A 18 0.20 11.46 -8.67
N TRP A 19 -0.15 10.31 -8.11
CA TRP A 19 0.70 9.57 -7.17
C TRP A 19 1.99 9.09 -7.84
N GLY A 20 1.89 8.52 -9.04
CA GLY A 20 3.05 8.07 -9.82
C GLY A 20 3.98 9.22 -10.24
N ILE A 21 3.42 10.38 -10.60
CA ILE A 21 4.20 11.59 -10.91
C ILE A 21 4.97 12.06 -9.67
N VAL A 22 4.30 12.20 -8.52
CA VAL A 22 4.97 12.60 -7.28
C VAL A 22 6.02 11.58 -6.86
N ALA A 23 5.75 10.29 -7.03
CA ALA A 23 6.72 9.22 -6.79
C ALA A 23 7.96 9.35 -7.69
N ALA A 24 7.80 9.64 -8.98
CA ALA A 24 8.93 9.90 -9.87
C ALA A 24 9.72 11.16 -9.46
N CYS A 25 9.05 12.19 -8.96
CA CYS A 25 9.72 13.40 -8.45
C CYS A 25 10.62 13.14 -7.24
N PHE A 26 10.44 12.05 -6.48
CA PHE A 26 11.38 11.68 -5.41
C PHE A 26 12.80 11.44 -5.95
N ALA A 27 12.96 11.03 -7.22
CA ALA A 27 14.28 10.89 -7.84
C ALA A 27 15.07 12.22 -7.90
N LEU A 28 14.38 13.37 -7.81
CA LEU A 28 14.97 14.71 -7.88
C LEU A 28 15.09 15.39 -6.50
N VAL A 29 14.82 14.66 -5.42
CA VAL A 29 14.81 15.22 -4.07
C VAL A 29 16.21 15.70 -3.65
N GLN A 30 16.28 16.90 -3.08
CA GLN A 30 17.52 17.52 -2.61
C GLN A 30 17.31 18.11 -1.21
N GLY A 31 18.01 17.56 -0.22
CA GLY A 31 17.88 17.98 1.18
C GLY A 31 16.55 17.59 1.83
N GLU A 32 16.39 18.00 3.09
CA GLU A 32 15.27 17.60 3.93
C GLU A 32 13.95 18.28 3.54
N THR A 33 13.99 19.56 3.19
CA THR A 33 12.78 20.35 2.87
C THR A 33 12.03 19.79 1.68
N SER A 34 12.73 19.45 0.59
CA SER A 34 12.09 18.91 -0.62
C SER A 34 11.50 17.52 -0.36
N PHE A 35 12.15 16.71 0.49
CA PHE A 35 11.62 15.42 0.92
C PHE A 35 10.31 15.56 1.69
N VAL A 36 10.25 16.48 2.66
CA VAL A 36 9.03 16.72 3.44
C VAL A 36 7.90 17.25 2.55
N VAL A 37 8.19 18.16 1.62
CA VAL A 37 7.20 18.69 0.67
C VAL A 37 6.65 17.59 -0.24
N LEU A 38 7.50 16.76 -0.84
CA LEU A 38 7.05 15.65 -1.68
C LEU A 38 6.21 14.65 -0.87
N ARG A 39 6.54 14.42 0.39
CA ARG A 39 5.79 13.53 1.28
C ARG A 39 4.41 14.10 1.62
N PHE A 40 4.31 15.41 1.84
CA PHE A 40 3.03 16.09 1.96
C PHE A 40 2.19 15.97 0.69
N LEU A 41 2.79 16.24 -0.48
CA LEU A 41 2.11 16.11 -1.77
C LEU A 41 1.61 14.69 -2.02
N LEU A 42 2.41 13.67 -1.70
CA LEU A 42 2.01 12.28 -1.83
C LEU A 42 0.74 12.00 -1.00
N GLY A 43 0.69 12.46 0.25
CA GLY A 43 -0.50 12.35 1.09
C GLY A 43 -1.73 13.08 0.51
N VAL A 44 -1.54 14.27 -0.05
CA VAL A 44 -2.60 15.02 -0.73
C VAL A 44 -3.11 14.27 -1.97
N THR A 45 -2.22 13.63 -2.74
CA THR A 45 -2.62 12.81 -3.89
C THR A 45 -3.43 11.59 -3.49
N GLU A 46 -3.14 10.97 -2.34
CA GLU A 46 -3.77 9.73 -1.88
C GLU A 46 -5.09 9.93 -1.13
N ALA A 47 -5.36 11.13 -0.60
CA ALA A 47 -6.49 11.41 0.31
C ALA A 47 -7.90 11.02 -0.21
N GLY A 48 -8.04 10.70 -1.50
CA GLY A 48 -9.29 10.25 -2.12
C GLY A 48 -9.36 8.79 -2.52
N LEU A 49 -8.32 7.97 -2.29
CA LEU A 49 -8.23 6.62 -2.83
C LEU A 49 -9.27 5.68 -2.20
N PHE A 50 -9.20 5.51 -0.88
CA PHE A 50 -10.14 4.67 -0.12
C PHE A 50 -11.61 5.06 -0.34
N PRO A 51 -12.04 6.33 -0.14
CA PRO A 51 -13.43 6.70 -0.40
C PRO A 51 -13.81 6.53 -1.88
N GLY A 52 -12.86 6.68 -2.81
CA GLY A 52 -13.06 6.42 -4.23
C GLY A 52 -13.33 4.95 -4.53
N VAL A 53 -12.51 4.04 -4.00
CA VAL A 53 -12.69 2.59 -4.13
C VAL A 53 -13.99 2.15 -3.48
N ILE A 54 -14.31 2.68 -2.30
CA ILE A 54 -15.56 2.34 -1.60
C ILE A 54 -16.77 2.70 -2.46
N MET A 55 -16.79 3.90 -3.03
CA MET A 55 -17.88 4.34 -3.88
C MET A 55 -17.94 3.53 -5.19
N TYR A 56 -16.80 3.21 -5.79
CA TYR A 56 -16.72 2.37 -7.00
C TYR A 56 -17.33 0.98 -6.74
N LEU A 57 -16.88 0.30 -5.69
CA LEU A 57 -17.40 -1.01 -5.31
C LEU A 57 -18.87 -0.94 -4.89
N ALA A 58 -19.29 0.16 -4.27
CA ALA A 58 -20.69 0.34 -3.88
C ALA A 58 -21.63 0.53 -5.07
N ALA A 59 -21.16 1.15 -6.16
CA ALA A 59 -21.91 1.32 -7.40
C ALA A 59 -21.94 0.04 -8.26
N TRP A 60 -20.88 -0.78 -8.18
CA TRP A 60 -20.76 -2.01 -8.98
C TRP A 60 -21.30 -3.26 -8.30
N PHE A 61 -21.36 -3.30 -6.96
CA PHE A 61 -21.63 -4.55 -6.24
C PHE A 61 -22.58 -4.40 -5.05
N PRO A 62 -23.50 -5.38 -4.87
CA PRO A 62 -24.42 -5.42 -3.74
C PRO A 62 -23.68 -5.66 -2.42
N ASN A 63 -24.29 -5.26 -1.31
CA ASN A 63 -23.66 -5.23 0.00
C ASN A 63 -23.08 -6.60 0.42
N LYS A 64 -23.78 -7.69 0.10
CA LYS A 64 -23.39 -9.07 0.45
C LYS A 64 -22.00 -9.48 -0.05
N VAL A 65 -21.57 -9.01 -1.23
CA VAL A 65 -20.27 -9.38 -1.82
C VAL A 65 -19.22 -8.28 -1.67
N ARG A 66 -19.64 -7.07 -1.29
CA ARG A 66 -18.78 -5.89 -1.18
C ARG A 66 -17.63 -6.08 -0.20
N VAL A 67 -17.90 -6.69 0.97
CA VAL A 67 -16.87 -6.97 1.99
C VAL A 67 -15.79 -7.91 1.43
N ARG A 68 -16.18 -8.92 0.63
CA ARG A 68 -15.23 -9.85 0.01
C ARG A 68 -14.33 -9.13 -1.01
N LEU A 69 -14.87 -8.21 -1.79
CA LEU A 69 -14.10 -7.41 -2.74
C LEU A 69 -13.14 -6.46 -2.04
N PHE A 70 -13.55 -5.85 -0.92
CA PHE A 70 -12.62 -5.09 -0.08
C PHE A 70 -11.49 -5.97 0.45
N ALA A 71 -11.78 -7.18 0.91
CA ALA A 71 -10.73 -8.10 1.37
C ALA A 71 -9.71 -8.39 0.24
N ILE A 72 -10.19 -8.63 -0.99
CA ILE A 72 -9.31 -8.82 -2.17
C ILE A 72 -8.48 -7.55 -2.45
N PHE A 73 -9.08 -6.36 -2.35
CA PHE A 73 -8.35 -5.10 -2.50
C PHE A 73 -7.26 -4.94 -1.44
N TYR A 74 -7.56 -5.26 -0.17
CA TYR A 74 -6.58 -5.21 0.91
C TYR A 74 -5.47 -6.26 0.76
N LEU A 75 -5.76 -7.41 0.14
CA LEU A 75 -4.73 -8.41 -0.19
C LEU A 75 -3.71 -7.88 -1.22
N ALA A 76 -4.07 -6.91 -2.05
CA ALA A 76 -3.11 -6.30 -2.98
C ALA A 76 -1.91 -5.67 -2.25
N GLN A 77 -2.11 -5.16 -1.02
CA GLN A 77 -1.04 -4.55 -0.22
C GLN A 77 0.09 -5.53 0.13
N PRO A 78 -0.15 -6.68 0.81
CA PRO A 78 0.92 -7.64 1.09
C PRO A 78 1.53 -8.25 -0.18
N PHE A 79 0.74 -8.49 -1.24
CA PHE A 79 1.29 -8.94 -2.53
C PHE A 79 2.25 -7.92 -3.14
N SER A 80 1.89 -6.63 -3.08
CA SER A 80 2.75 -5.55 -3.54
C SER A 80 4.04 -5.47 -2.73
N GLN A 81 3.99 -5.67 -1.40
CA GLN A 81 5.20 -5.71 -0.57
C GLN A 81 6.11 -6.89 -0.91
N MET A 82 5.51 -8.06 -1.17
CA MET A 82 6.25 -9.28 -1.52
C MET A 82 7.01 -9.14 -2.84
N ILE A 83 6.42 -8.50 -3.85
CA ILE A 83 7.04 -8.30 -5.17
C ILE A 83 7.92 -7.03 -5.18
N GLY A 84 7.48 -6.00 -4.47
CA GLY A 84 8.10 -4.67 -4.46
C GLY A 84 9.51 -4.69 -3.89
N GLY A 85 9.79 -5.49 -2.86
CA GLY A 85 11.13 -5.61 -2.28
C GLY A 85 12.19 -6.08 -3.29
N PRO A 86 12.06 -7.28 -3.88
CA PRO A 86 12.99 -7.78 -4.90
C PRO A 86 13.09 -6.88 -6.13
N LEU A 87 11.95 -6.36 -6.62
CA LEU A 87 11.93 -5.46 -7.78
C LEU A 87 12.70 -4.16 -7.51
N SER A 88 12.53 -3.60 -6.31
CA SER A 88 13.24 -2.38 -5.89
C SER A 88 14.74 -2.63 -5.77
N GLY A 89 15.14 -3.76 -5.16
CA GLY A 89 16.55 -4.13 -5.05
C GLY A 89 17.23 -4.29 -6.42
N TRP A 90 16.55 -4.95 -7.36
CA TRP A 90 17.04 -5.11 -8.74
C TRP A 90 17.18 -3.78 -9.49
N LEU A 91 16.22 -2.86 -9.33
CA LEU A 91 16.30 -1.52 -9.94
C LEU A 91 17.44 -0.68 -9.36
N ILE A 92 17.71 -0.81 -8.06
CA ILE A 92 18.83 -0.13 -7.42
C ILE A 92 20.17 -0.65 -7.98
N SER A 93 20.36 -1.98 -8.05
CA SER A 93 21.60 -2.56 -8.60
C SER A 93 21.82 -2.15 -10.05
N LEU A 94 20.75 -2.14 -10.87
CA LEU A 94 20.85 -1.66 -12.26
C LEU A 94 21.32 -0.21 -12.36
N GLY A 95 20.82 0.67 -11.49
CA GLY A 95 21.22 2.07 -11.51
C GLY A 95 22.66 2.28 -11.04
N GLU A 96 23.15 1.46 -10.12
CA GLU A 96 24.55 1.44 -9.71
C GLU A 96 25.48 0.98 -10.85
N ASP A 97 25.06 -0.02 -11.64
CA ASP A 97 25.81 -0.56 -12.78
C ASP A 97 25.88 0.40 -13.98
N LEU A 98 24.83 1.21 -14.20
CA LEU A 98 24.70 2.12 -15.35
C LEU A 98 25.66 3.33 -15.29
N GLY A 99 26.17 3.68 -14.11
CA GLY A 99 27.10 4.79 -13.91
C GLY A 99 26.52 6.18 -14.23
N GLY A 100 26.32 7.02 -13.21
CA GLY A 100 25.93 8.44 -13.38
C GLY A 100 24.61 8.84 -12.71
N ILE A 101 23.78 7.89 -12.29
CA ILE A 101 22.55 8.12 -11.51
C ILE A 101 22.62 7.25 -10.26
N GLN A 102 22.14 7.75 -9.11
CA GLN A 102 22.10 6.92 -7.91
C GLN A 102 21.01 5.85 -8.06
N GLY A 103 21.28 4.60 -7.68
CA GLY A 103 20.35 3.48 -7.90
C GLY A 103 18.94 3.71 -7.36
N TRP A 104 18.81 4.39 -6.22
CA TRP A 104 17.51 4.74 -5.66
C TRP A 104 16.74 5.78 -6.50
N GLN A 105 17.42 6.70 -7.18
CA GLN A 105 16.79 7.68 -8.08
C GLN A 105 16.18 6.97 -9.29
N LEU A 106 16.92 6.01 -9.86
CA LEU A 106 16.41 5.19 -10.96
C LEU A 106 15.19 4.37 -10.52
N MET A 107 15.25 3.79 -9.31
CA MET A 107 14.13 3.03 -8.73
C MET A 107 12.85 3.87 -8.65
N PHE A 108 12.91 5.07 -8.05
CA PHE A 108 11.74 5.97 -7.95
C PHE A 108 11.23 6.42 -9.31
N LEU A 109 12.14 6.73 -10.24
CA LEU A 109 11.77 7.18 -11.58
C LEU A 109 11.05 6.08 -12.36
N VAL A 110 11.61 4.86 -12.39
CA VAL A 110 11.02 3.72 -13.09
C VAL A 110 9.70 3.28 -12.46
N GLN A 111 9.65 3.16 -11.12
CA GLN A 111 8.43 2.76 -10.43
C GLN A 111 7.33 3.83 -10.53
N GLY A 112 7.70 5.11 -10.44
CA GLY A 112 6.78 6.22 -10.65
C GLY A 112 6.18 6.22 -12.06
N LEU A 113 7.01 6.01 -13.09
CA LEU A 113 6.55 5.87 -14.48
C LEU A 113 5.64 4.65 -14.67
N LEU A 114 5.99 3.50 -14.08
CA LEU A 114 5.14 2.30 -14.10
C LEU A 114 3.77 2.58 -13.46
N ALA A 115 3.74 3.32 -12.34
CA ALA A 115 2.50 3.71 -11.68
C ALA A 115 1.66 4.67 -12.53
N VAL A 116 2.29 5.64 -13.23
CA VAL A 116 1.60 6.51 -14.18
C VAL A 116 1.01 5.70 -15.33
N ALA A 117 1.78 4.79 -15.92
CA ALA A 117 1.33 3.91 -16.99
C ALA A 117 0.14 3.03 -16.52
N ALA A 118 0.20 2.48 -15.32
CA ALA A 118 -0.90 1.74 -14.71
C ALA A 118 -2.13 2.61 -14.49
N GLY A 119 -1.96 3.89 -14.09
CA GLY A 119 -3.06 4.85 -13.95
C GLY A 119 -3.73 5.20 -15.29
N VAL A 120 -2.95 5.35 -16.36
CA VAL A 120 -3.46 5.54 -17.72
C VAL A 120 -4.18 4.28 -18.20
N ALA A 121 -3.59 3.09 -18.00
CA ALA A 121 -4.24 1.83 -18.32
C ALA A 121 -5.55 1.65 -17.55
N ALA A 122 -5.58 2.02 -16.26
CA ALA A 122 -6.79 2.03 -15.45
C ALA A 122 -7.87 2.96 -16.04
N TYR A 123 -7.49 4.11 -16.61
CA TYR A 123 -8.44 4.98 -17.31
C TYR A 123 -9.04 4.33 -18.57
N PHE A 124 -8.34 3.44 -19.26
CA PHE A 124 -8.92 2.74 -20.42
C PHE A 124 -9.67 1.47 -20.03
N LEU A 125 -9.19 0.74 -19.02
CA LEU A 125 -9.72 -0.55 -18.60
C LEU A 125 -10.87 -0.48 -17.60
N LEU A 126 -10.93 0.54 -16.73
CA LEU A 126 -12.07 0.68 -15.81
C LEU A 126 -13.26 1.27 -16.56
N THR A 127 -14.45 0.79 -16.19
CA THR A 127 -15.74 1.29 -16.69
C THR A 127 -16.48 1.96 -15.54
N ASN A 128 -17.21 3.07 -15.79
CA ASN A 128 -17.79 3.86 -14.70
C ASN A 128 -18.88 3.12 -13.92
N GLY A 129 -19.60 2.22 -14.59
CA GLY A 129 -20.70 1.48 -13.98
C GLY A 129 -21.06 0.23 -14.78
N PRO A 130 -21.90 -0.64 -14.20
CA PRO A 130 -22.34 -1.87 -14.85
C PRO A 130 -23.15 -1.63 -16.14
N GLU A 131 -23.79 -0.46 -16.28
CA GLU A 131 -24.55 -0.10 -17.49
C GLU A 131 -23.65 0.04 -18.73
N GLU A 132 -22.47 0.65 -18.56
CA GLU A 132 -21.47 0.85 -19.61
C GLU A 132 -20.58 -0.39 -19.82
N ALA A 133 -20.77 -1.45 -19.05
CA ALA A 133 -19.91 -2.63 -19.10
C ALA A 133 -20.15 -3.42 -20.40
N THR A 134 -19.15 -3.50 -21.26
CA THR A 134 -19.21 -4.24 -22.53
C THR A 134 -19.06 -5.75 -22.37
N PHE A 135 -18.69 -6.23 -21.18
CA PHE A 135 -18.46 -7.64 -20.87
C PHE A 135 -19.64 -8.34 -20.18
N LEU A 136 -20.71 -7.60 -19.84
CA LEU A 136 -21.91 -8.12 -19.16
C LEU A 136 -23.07 -8.23 -20.13
N ASN A 137 -23.85 -9.32 -20.02
CA ASN A 137 -25.08 -9.47 -20.79
C ASN A 137 -26.19 -8.55 -20.26
N ASP A 138 -27.15 -8.18 -21.12
CA ASP A 138 -28.22 -7.24 -20.75
C ASP A 138 -29.11 -7.74 -19.61
N GLU A 139 -29.29 -9.06 -19.46
CA GLU A 139 -29.99 -9.67 -18.31
C GLU A 139 -29.23 -9.49 -17.00
N GLU A 140 -27.91 -9.66 -17.01
CA GLU A 140 -27.06 -9.51 -15.81
C GLU A 140 -27.02 -8.04 -15.36
N LYS A 141 -26.96 -7.11 -16.32
CA LYS A 141 -27.05 -5.66 -16.05
C LYS A 141 -28.37 -5.30 -15.37
N ARG A 142 -29.50 -5.82 -15.87
CA ARG A 142 -30.83 -5.56 -15.30
C ARG A 142 -30.97 -6.15 -13.90
N ALA A 143 -30.53 -7.40 -13.69
CA ALA A 143 -30.57 -8.04 -12.38
C ALA A 143 -29.72 -7.28 -11.34
N LEU A 144 -28.55 -6.79 -11.73
CA LEU A 144 -27.67 -6.02 -10.84
C LEU A 144 -28.23 -4.62 -10.53
N ALA A 145 -28.85 -3.96 -11.51
CA ALA A 145 -29.52 -2.67 -11.32
C ALA A 145 -30.72 -2.80 -10.36
N GLU A 146 -31.52 -3.85 -10.50
CA GLU A 146 -32.68 -4.12 -9.64
C GLU A 146 -32.25 -4.32 -8.17
N ILE A 147 -31.27 -5.20 -7.92
CA ILE A 147 -30.76 -5.46 -6.56
C ILE A 147 -30.17 -4.18 -5.94
N THR A 148 -29.42 -3.39 -6.72
CA THR A 148 -28.78 -2.16 -6.23
C THR A 148 -29.83 -1.10 -5.90
N SER A 149 -30.88 -0.97 -6.72
CA SER A 149 -31.98 -0.02 -6.50
C SER A 149 -32.78 -0.33 -5.23
N LEU A 150 -33.02 -1.62 -4.95
CA LEU A 150 -33.68 -2.08 -3.72
C LEU A 150 -32.83 -1.79 -2.48
N GLU A 151 -31.51 -1.99 -2.54
CA GLU A 151 -30.62 -1.67 -1.42
C GLU A 151 -30.49 -0.16 -1.15
N ASP A 152 -30.51 0.67 -2.20
CA ASP A 152 -30.39 2.12 -2.05
C ASP A 152 -31.68 2.76 -1.50
N ALA A 153 -32.85 2.22 -1.83
CA ALA A 153 -34.11 2.60 -1.20
C ALA A 153 -34.07 2.40 0.33
N VAL A 154 -33.60 1.24 0.79
CA VAL A 154 -33.50 0.91 2.23
C VAL A 154 -32.49 1.80 2.97
N LYS A 155 -31.35 2.14 2.34
CA LYS A 155 -30.33 3.02 2.95
C LYS A 155 -30.82 4.45 3.16
N THR A 156 -31.70 4.93 2.29
CA THR A 156 -32.20 6.31 2.33
C THR A 156 -33.19 6.51 3.48
N GLU A 157 -33.90 5.45 3.89
CA GLU A 157 -34.87 5.49 4.99
C GLU A 157 -34.26 5.30 6.39
N THR A 158 -33.12 4.61 6.52
CA THR A 158 -32.59 4.18 7.84
C THR A 158 -31.23 4.76 8.24
N GLY A 159 -30.54 5.50 7.36
CA GLY A 159 -29.19 6.02 7.61
C GLY A 159 -29.13 7.50 8.07
N PRO A 160 -28.17 7.89 8.94
CA PRO A 160 -27.94 9.30 9.26
C PRO A 160 -27.52 10.07 8.00
N GLN A 161 -28.29 11.09 7.65
CA GLN A 161 -28.06 11.88 6.45
C GLN A 161 -26.93 12.90 6.66
N GLY A 162 -25.81 12.68 5.97
CA GLY A 162 -24.68 13.60 5.91
C GLY A 162 -23.50 13.24 6.81
N VAL A 163 -22.31 13.72 6.41
CA VAL A 163 -21.03 13.41 7.07
C VAL A 163 -21.04 13.84 8.54
N LEU A 164 -21.66 14.99 8.85
CA LEU A 164 -21.72 15.52 10.21
C LEU A 164 -22.66 14.71 11.13
N ALA A 165 -23.75 14.16 10.58
CA ALA A 165 -24.66 13.29 11.31
C ALA A 165 -24.02 11.92 11.58
N ALA A 166 -23.25 11.39 10.63
CA ALA A 166 -22.46 10.18 10.83
C ALA A 166 -21.37 10.36 11.89
N LEU A 167 -20.63 11.48 11.89
CA LEU A 167 -19.59 11.78 12.88
C LEU A 167 -20.12 11.97 14.31
N ARG A 168 -21.40 12.34 14.48
CA ARG A 168 -22.05 12.43 15.80
C ARG A 168 -22.59 11.10 16.31
N HIS A 169 -22.56 10.05 15.49
CA HIS A 169 -23.13 8.76 15.86
C HIS A 169 -22.14 7.93 16.71
N GLY A 170 -22.51 7.59 17.94
CA GLY A 170 -21.61 6.92 18.90
C GLY A 170 -21.03 5.58 18.42
N LYS A 171 -21.76 4.83 17.59
CA LYS A 171 -21.25 3.59 16.97
C LYS A 171 -20.03 3.84 16.07
N VAL A 172 -19.95 5.00 15.40
CA VAL A 172 -18.80 5.33 14.54
C VAL A 172 -17.54 5.45 15.39
N TRP A 173 -17.60 6.19 16.50
CA TRP A 173 -16.48 6.33 17.44
C TRP A 173 -16.05 5.00 18.06
N TYR A 174 -17.00 4.12 18.42
CA TYR A 174 -16.69 2.79 18.92
C TYR A 174 -15.85 1.98 17.91
N PHE A 175 -16.27 1.94 16.64
CA PHE A 175 -15.50 1.27 15.59
C PHE A 175 -14.17 1.98 15.29
N THR A 176 -14.12 3.31 15.36
CA THR A 176 -12.88 4.09 15.18
C THR A 176 -11.85 3.75 16.25
N VAL A 177 -12.24 3.66 17.53
CA VAL A 177 -11.33 3.32 18.63
C VAL A 177 -10.80 1.91 18.49
N ILE A 178 -11.65 0.93 18.15
CA ILE A 178 -11.22 -0.45 17.90
C ILE A 178 -10.20 -0.50 16.75
N TYR A 179 -10.51 0.17 15.63
CA TYR A 179 -9.61 0.23 14.48
C TYR A 179 -8.30 0.94 14.80
N PHE A 180 -8.34 2.01 15.60
CA PHE A 180 -7.16 2.72 16.07
C PHE A 180 -6.25 1.82 16.92
N CYS A 181 -6.80 1.10 17.90
CA CYS A 181 -6.04 0.15 18.72
C CYS A 181 -5.41 -0.96 17.85
N LEU A 182 -6.13 -1.45 16.85
CA LEU A 182 -5.61 -2.43 15.90
C LEU A 182 -4.41 -1.87 15.13
N GLN A 183 -4.50 -0.63 14.63
CA GLN A 183 -3.40 0.00 13.91
C GLN A 183 -2.18 0.24 14.81
N VAL A 184 -2.38 0.67 16.06
CA VAL A 184 -1.29 0.81 17.04
C VAL A 184 -0.57 -0.53 17.25
N ALA A 185 -1.31 -1.64 17.38
CA ALA A 185 -0.73 -2.96 17.53
C ALA A 185 0.05 -3.40 16.28
N VAL A 186 -0.52 -3.21 15.08
CA VAL A 186 0.12 -3.57 13.81
C VAL A 186 1.44 -2.82 13.63
N TYR A 187 1.43 -1.49 13.75
CA TYR A 187 2.65 -0.71 13.60
C TYR A 187 3.66 -0.99 14.71
N GLY A 188 3.20 -1.23 15.95
CA GLY A 188 4.06 -1.69 17.03
C GLY A 188 4.82 -2.96 16.66
N VAL A 189 4.14 -3.97 16.12
CA VAL A 189 4.79 -5.22 15.68
C VAL A 189 5.73 -4.97 14.49
N THR A 190 5.30 -4.21 13.47
CA THR A 190 6.11 -3.94 12.27
C THR A 190 7.43 -3.22 12.57
N PHE A 191 7.44 -2.26 13.51
CA PHE A 191 8.67 -1.55 13.88
C PHE A 191 9.55 -2.31 14.87
N TYR A 192 8.96 -3.02 15.85
CA TYR A 192 9.73 -3.69 16.89
C TYR A 192 10.33 -5.03 16.44
N LEU A 193 9.69 -5.77 15.52
CA LEU A 193 10.20 -7.07 15.05
C LEU A 193 11.61 -6.97 14.43
N PRO A 194 11.88 -6.07 13.46
CA PRO A 194 13.21 -5.93 12.87
C PRO A 194 14.28 -5.59 13.91
N GLN A 195 13.95 -4.72 14.87
CA GLN A 195 14.86 -4.32 15.94
C GLN A 195 15.22 -5.51 16.85
N GLN A 196 14.24 -6.31 17.26
CA GLN A 196 14.49 -7.48 18.11
C GLN A 196 15.29 -8.57 17.38
N VAL A 197 14.98 -8.84 16.10
CA VAL A 197 15.76 -9.81 15.31
C VAL A 197 17.20 -9.34 15.10
N SER A 198 17.42 -8.04 14.90
CA SER A 198 18.77 -7.46 14.80
C SER A 198 19.56 -7.62 16.11
N GLN A 199 18.94 -7.33 17.26
CA GLN A 199 19.55 -7.52 18.58
C GLN A 199 19.89 -8.99 18.85
N LEU A 200 19.00 -9.92 18.49
CA LEU A 200 19.26 -11.35 18.62
C LEU A 200 20.41 -11.82 17.72
N LYS A 201 20.47 -11.38 16.45
CA LYS A 201 21.61 -11.67 15.56
C LYS A 201 22.92 -11.11 16.11
N ALA A 202 22.93 -9.88 16.63
CA ALA A 202 24.10 -9.28 17.23
C ALA A 202 24.58 -10.07 18.47
N SER A 203 23.66 -10.55 19.30
CA SER A 203 23.98 -11.39 20.46
C SER A 203 24.50 -12.78 20.05
N GLY A 204 23.94 -13.42 19.02
CA GLY A 204 24.42 -14.69 18.46
C GLY A 204 25.82 -14.61 17.85
N VAL A 205 26.13 -13.52 17.12
CA VAL A 205 27.48 -13.25 16.58
C VAL A 205 28.49 -13.05 17.72
N SER A 206 28.07 -12.46 18.85
CA SER A 206 28.94 -12.30 20.02
C SER A 206 29.27 -13.64 20.72
N LEU A 207 28.33 -14.60 20.71
CA LEU A 207 28.53 -15.93 21.29
C LEU A 207 29.42 -16.81 20.40
N ASP A 208 29.28 -16.73 19.08
CA ASP A 208 30.16 -17.44 18.14
C ASP A 208 31.59 -16.89 18.17
N ARG A 209 31.76 -15.57 18.27
CA ARG A 209 33.08 -14.93 18.42
C ARG A 209 33.76 -15.33 19.74
N ARG A 210 33.03 -15.42 20.86
CA ARG A 210 33.60 -15.88 22.14
C ARG A 210 33.98 -17.36 22.12
N ARG A 211 33.18 -18.22 21.48
CA ARG A 211 33.50 -19.65 21.34
C ARG A 211 34.75 -19.86 20.49
N ARG A 212 34.89 -19.12 19.37
CA ARG A 212 36.04 -19.22 18.47
C ARG A 212 37.36 -18.75 19.12
N VAL A 213 37.32 -17.67 19.90
CA VAL A 213 38.50 -17.19 20.67
C VAL A 213 38.96 -18.19 21.73
N LEU A 214 38.03 -18.91 22.37
CA LEU A 214 38.37 -19.95 23.36
C LEU A 214 38.85 -21.27 22.72
N THR A 215 38.61 -21.49 21.43
CA THR A 215 39.12 -22.67 20.72
C THR A 215 40.54 -22.44 20.16
N ASP A 216 40.90 -21.18 19.89
CA ASP A 216 42.20 -20.78 19.31
C ASP A 216 43.28 -20.50 20.37
N THR A 217 42.89 -20.39 21.66
CA THR A 217 43.83 -20.24 22.79
C THR A 217 44.20 -21.59 23.44
N GLY A 218 43.84 -22.70 22.81
CA GLY A 218 43.99 -24.08 23.33
C GLY A 218 45.21 -24.88 22.87
N SER A 219 46.23 -24.30 22.22
CA SER A 219 47.55 -24.97 22.10
C SER A 219 48.72 -24.00 21.90
N PRO A 220 49.50 -23.78 22.97
CA PRO A 220 50.94 -23.85 22.82
C PRO A 220 51.54 -24.66 23.96
N PHE A 221 52.34 -25.68 23.60
CA PHE A 221 53.27 -26.50 24.41
C PHE A 221 52.95 -28.00 24.42
N THR A 222 53.60 -28.73 23.52
CA THR A 222 54.44 -29.87 23.91
C THR A 222 55.66 -29.96 22.98
N SER A 223 56.79 -29.45 23.50
CA SER A 223 58.16 -29.97 23.39
C SER A 223 58.74 -30.34 22.02
N SER A 224 59.63 -29.48 21.53
CA SER A 224 60.87 -29.87 20.86
C SER A 224 61.99 -30.02 21.90
N SER A 225 62.60 -31.21 22.03
CA SER A 225 64.02 -31.35 22.42
C SER A 225 64.52 -32.81 22.27
N THR A 226 65.44 -32.99 21.30
CA THR A 226 66.69 -33.78 21.38
C THR A 226 66.68 -35.20 21.95
N SER A 227 66.93 -36.20 21.10
CA SER A 227 68.21 -36.93 20.92
C SER A 227 68.00 -38.15 20.03
#